data_AF-A0AAN0V8Y2-F1
#
_entry.id   AF-A0AAN0V8Y2-F1
#
_cell.length_a   1.000
_cell.length_b   1.000
_cell.length_c   1.000
_cell.angle_alpha   90.00
_cell.angle_beta   90.00
_cell.angle_gamma   90.00
#
_symmetry.space_group_name_H-M   'P 1'
#
loop_
_entity.id
_entity.type
_entity.pdbx_description
1 polymer ?
#
loop_
_entity_poly.entity_id
_entity_poly.type
_entity_poly.pdbx_seq_one_letter_code
_entity_poly.pdbx_strand_id
1 'polypeptide(L)'
;MDNTESRTLELDLECGKRVKVQVTSFHLDLPGKLHTGENGKEFKLGTFKIHDRRYREWGRIKKIKYCIGECFVLNDEAPKETPRTITFKVRHDFG
;
A
#
# COMPACT_ATOMS: atom_id res chain seq x y z
N MET A 1 20.61 -12.58 11.64
CA MET A 1 19.92 -11.34 12.08
C MET A 1 18.47 -11.48 11.66
N ASP A 2 17.62 -11.81 12.63
CA ASP A 2 16.19 -12.03 12.42
C ASP A 2 15.54 -10.65 12.22
N ASN A 3 15.32 -10.29 10.96
CA ASN A 3 14.86 -8.96 10.56
C ASN A 3 13.34 -8.85 10.75
N THR A 4 12.86 -9.07 11.98
CA THR A 4 11.42 -9.17 12.28
C THR A 4 10.73 -7.80 12.30
N GLU A 5 11.47 -6.70 12.32
CA GLU A 5 10.96 -5.33 12.10
C GLU A 5 10.53 -5.05 10.64
N SER A 6 10.95 -5.87 9.67
CA SER A 6 10.81 -5.59 8.23
C SER A 6 9.39 -5.71 7.66
N ARG A 7 8.39 -6.09 8.45
CA ARG A 7 7.07 -6.53 7.94
C ARG A 7 5.88 -5.85 8.60
N THR A 8 6.10 -4.69 9.21
CA THR A 8 5.00 -3.89 9.75
C THR A 8 4.55 -2.86 8.72
N LEU A 9 3.24 -2.81 8.47
CA LEU A 9 2.60 -1.77 7.66
C LEU A 9 1.74 -0.90 8.58
N GLU A 10 1.78 0.41 8.36
CA GLU A 10 0.81 1.34 8.93
C GLU A 10 -0.25 1.64 7.86
N LEU A 11 -1.50 1.31 8.17
CA LEU A 11 -2.63 1.44 7.27
C LEU A 11 -3.54 2.57 7.75
N ASP A 12 -3.76 3.56 6.90
CA ASP A 12 -4.85 4.53 7.11
C ASP A 12 -6.10 3.98 6.44
N LEU A 13 -7.15 3.78 7.23
CA LEU A 13 -8.43 3.26 6.76
C LEU A 13 -9.35 4.42 6.33
N GLU A 14 -10.29 4.15 5.43
CA GLU A 14 -11.27 5.15 4.98
C GLU A 14 -12.15 5.69 6.13
N CYS A 15 -12.33 4.90 7.20
CA CYS A 15 -13.04 5.33 8.41
C CYS A 15 -12.24 6.30 9.30
N GLY A 16 -11.06 6.74 8.86
CA GLY A 16 -10.19 7.68 9.59
C GLY A 16 -9.33 7.03 10.67
N LYS A 17 -9.49 5.71 10.92
CA LYS A 17 -8.64 4.96 11.84
C LYS A 17 -7.29 4.65 11.19
N ARG A 18 -6.23 4.66 12.00
CA ARG A 18 -4.91 4.18 11.61
C ARG A 18 -4.59 2.92 12.40
N VAL A 19 -4.13 1.89 11.71
CA VAL A 19 -3.77 0.61 12.32
C VAL A 19 -2.37 0.19 11.90
N LYS A 20 -1.59 -0.35 12.85
CA LYS A 20 -0.31 -0.99 12.54
C LYS A 20 -0.52 -2.49 12.50
N VAL A 21 -0.16 -3.12 11.39
CA VAL A 21 -0.32 -4.56 11.19
C VAL A 21 1.03 -5.18 10.84
N GLN A 22 1.38 -6.26 11.53
CA GLN A 22 2.49 -7.11 11.12
C GLN A 22 1.95 -8.09 10.07
N VAL A 23 2.56 -8.10 8.89
CA VAL A 23 2.13 -8.94 7.76
C VAL A 23 3.13 -10.05 7.49
N THR A 24 2.72 -11.07 6.72
CA THR A 24 3.64 -12.17 6.39
C THR A 24 4.72 -11.71 5.42
N SER A 25 4.31 -10.94 4.40
CA SER A 25 5.20 -10.24 3.48
C SER A 25 4.41 -9.20 2.68
N PHE A 26 5.11 -8.30 2.01
CA PHE A 26 4.53 -7.37 1.06
C PHE A 26 5.51 -7.09 -0.09
N HIS A 27 4.99 -6.58 -1.20
CA HIS A 27 5.78 -6.18 -2.34
C HIS A 27 5.18 -4.94 -2.99
N LEU A 28 6.01 -3.92 -3.20
CA LEU A 28 5.65 -2.76 -4.00
C LEU A 28 6.35 -2.85 -5.35
N ASP A 29 5.56 -2.76 -6.40
CA ASP A 29 6.03 -2.63 -7.78
C ASP A 29 5.68 -1.23 -8.30
N LEU A 30 6.70 -0.39 -8.48
CA LEU A 30 6.59 0.94 -9.09
C LEU A 30 7.32 0.93 -10.44
N PRO A 31 6.62 0.74 -11.57
CA PRO A 31 7.23 0.84 -12.89
C PRO A 31 7.97 2.17 -13.09
N GLY A 32 8.99 2.18 -13.96
CA GLY A 32 9.88 3.32 -14.18
C GLY A 32 9.22 4.57 -14.79
N LYS A 33 7.94 4.51 -15.16
CA LYS A 33 7.21 5.64 -15.74
C LYS A 33 6.81 6.64 -14.65
N LEU A 34 7.34 7.85 -14.77
CA LEU A 34 6.98 8.98 -13.93
C LEU A 34 5.76 9.72 -14.50
N HIS A 35 4.90 10.20 -13.63
CA HIS A 35 3.71 10.98 -13.95
C HIS A 35 3.79 12.32 -13.24
N THR A 36 3.22 13.36 -13.86
CA THR A 36 3.14 14.71 -13.28
C THR A 36 1.68 15.03 -12.98
N GLY A 37 1.38 15.37 -11.74
CA GLY A 37 0.04 15.77 -11.31
C GLY A 37 -0.26 17.22 -11.65
N GLU A 38 -1.52 17.63 -11.45
CA GLU A 38 -2.00 18.98 -11.78
C GLU A 38 -1.24 20.11 -11.08
N ASN A 39 -0.62 19.82 -9.92
CA ASN A 39 0.18 20.77 -9.15
C ASN A 39 1.69 20.68 -9.45
N GLY A 40 2.09 20.04 -10.56
CA GLY A 40 3.49 19.81 -10.92
C GLY A 40 4.21 18.75 -10.08
N LYS A 41 3.52 18.13 -9.12
CA LYS A 41 4.10 17.07 -8.27
C LYS A 41 4.27 15.77 -9.05
N GLU A 42 5.47 15.20 -8.96
CA GLU A 42 5.81 13.94 -9.60
C GLU A 42 5.36 12.75 -8.75
N PHE A 43 4.77 11.76 -9.40
CA PHE A 43 4.33 10.54 -8.77
C PHE A 43 4.54 9.34 -9.68
N LYS A 44 4.64 8.15 -9.08
CA LYS A 44 4.56 6.88 -9.82
C LYS A 44 3.28 6.16 -9.46
N LEU A 45 2.72 5.51 -10.47
CA LEU A 45 1.64 4.55 -10.30
C LEU A 45 2.25 3.15 -10.25
N GLY A 46 1.65 2.28 -9.45
CA GLY A 46 2.13 0.91 -9.31
C GLY A 46 1.16 0.02 -8.56
N THR A 47 1.67 -1.10 -8.06
CA THR A 47 0.87 -2.05 -7.28
C THR A 47 1.52 -2.37 -5.94
N PHE A 48 0.70 -2.41 -4.89
CA PHE A 48 1.10 -2.82 -3.56
C PHE A 48 0.42 -4.13 -3.21
N LYS A 49 1.20 -5.22 -3.17
CA LYS A 49 0.74 -6.56 -2.87
C LYS A 49 1.04 -6.88 -1.40
N ILE A 50 0.02 -7.17 -0.60
CA ILE A 50 0.16 -7.61 0.79
C ILE A 50 -0.20 -9.09 0.88
N HIS A 51 0.69 -9.89 1.43
CA HIS A 51 0.45 -11.30 1.71
C HIS A 51 0.13 -11.48 3.20
N ASP A 52 -1.15 -11.54 3.52
CA ASP A 52 -1.64 -11.89 4.86
C ASP A 52 -3.12 -12.29 4.77
N ARG A 53 -3.51 -13.46 5.29
CA ARG A 53 -4.91 -13.90 5.25
C ARG A 53 -5.89 -12.98 5.99
N ARG A 54 -5.37 -12.18 6.94
CA ARG A 54 -6.17 -11.28 7.78
C ARG A 54 -6.52 -9.97 7.09
N TYR A 55 -6.11 -9.77 5.83
CA TYR A 55 -6.44 -8.53 5.10
C TYR A 55 -7.95 -8.25 5.04
N ARG A 56 -8.77 -9.31 5.09
CA ARG A 56 -10.23 -9.23 5.07
C ARG A 56 -10.82 -8.62 6.34
N GLU A 57 -10.07 -8.64 7.43
CA GLU A 57 -10.44 -8.04 8.72
C GLU A 57 -10.04 -6.57 8.77
N TRP A 58 -9.14 -6.14 7.88
CA TRP A 58 -8.75 -4.75 7.74
C TRP A 58 -9.83 -4.07 6.90
N GLY A 59 -10.44 -3.02 7.45
CA GLY A 59 -11.40 -2.22 6.69
C GLY A 59 -10.77 -1.64 5.42
N ARG A 60 -11.56 -0.93 4.61
CA ARG A 60 -11.06 -0.31 3.37
C ARG A 60 -9.84 0.57 3.64
N ILE A 61 -8.76 0.30 2.92
CA ILE A 61 -7.45 0.95 3.11
C ILE A 61 -7.36 2.12 2.13
N LYS A 62 -7.09 3.32 2.67
CA LYS A 62 -6.88 4.55 1.92
C LYS A 62 -5.39 4.79 1.64
N LYS A 63 -4.53 4.50 2.61
CA LYS A 63 -3.09 4.72 2.50
C LYS A 63 -2.33 3.58 3.18
N ILE A 64 -1.21 3.21 2.57
CA ILE A 64 -0.27 2.22 3.09
C ILE A 64 1.06 2.93 3.30
N LYS A 65 1.52 2.97 4.55
CA LYS A 65 2.85 3.45 4.91
C LYS A 65 3.73 2.28 5.29
N TYR A 66 4.90 2.24 4.69
CA TYR A 66 5.88 1.17 4.83
C TYR A 66 7.28 1.79 4.77
N CYS A 67 8.31 1.05 5.20
CA CYS A 67 9.69 1.49 5.51
C CYS A 67 10.25 2.77 4.86
N ILE A 68 9.95 3.04 3.60
CA ILE A 68 10.54 4.11 2.79
C ILE A 68 9.54 5.19 2.33
N GLY A 69 8.26 5.12 2.70
CA GLY A 69 7.31 6.17 2.35
C GLY A 69 5.84 5.78 2.41
N GLU A 70 5.03 6.62 1.77
CA GLU A 70 3.57 6.53 1.74
C GLU A 70 3.07 6.17 0.34
N CYS A 71 2.12 5.25 0.27
CA CYS A 71 1.40 4.89 -0.94
C CYS A 71 -0.09 5.16 -0.76
N PHE A 72 -0.67 5.94 -1.64
CA PHE A 72 -2.11 6.21 -1.68
C PHE A 72 -2.80 5.13 -2.50
N VAL A 73 -3.81 4.47 -1.94
CA VAL A 73 -4.60 3.48 -2.67
C VAL A 73 -5.51 4.22 -3.65
N LEU A 74 -5.51 3.76 -4.90
CA LEU A 74 -6.41 4.29 -5.93
C LEU A 74 -7.76 3.60 -5.79
N ASN A 75 -8.75 4.34 -5.30
CA ASN A 75 -10.08 3.81 -5.02
C ASN A 75 -10.95 3.61 -6.27
N ASP A 76 -10.52 4.11 -7.43
CA ASP A 76 -11.23 3.93 -8.71
C ASP A 76 -11.23 2.46 -9.17
N GLU A 77 -10.32 1.63 -8.63
CA GLU A 77 -10.20 0.23 -9.00
C GLU A 77 -10.23 -0.66 -7.76
N ALA A 78 -11.13 -1.65 -7.76
CA ALA A 78 -11.20 -2.63 -6.69
C ALA A 78 -9.88 -3.42 -6.57
N PRO A 79 -9.41 -3.70 -5.34
CA PRO A 79 -8.20 -4.49 -5.16
C PRO A 79 -8.38 -5.91 -5.69
N LYS A 80 -7.28 -6.51 -6.18
CA LYS A 80 -7.27 -7.91 -6.58
C LYS A 80 -7.02 -8.79 -5.37
N GLU A 81 -7.99 -9.63 -5.04
CA GLU A 81 -7.97 -10.50 -3.86
C GLU A 81 -7.74 -11.97 -4.21
N THR A 82 -6.94 -12.64 -3.39
CA THR A 82 -6.81 -14.11 -3.35
C THR A 82 -6.92 -14.58 -1.89
N PRO A 83 -7.02 -15.88 -1.59
CA PRO A 83 -7.18 -16.36 -0.21
C PRO A 83 -6.12 -15.87 0.79
N ARG A 84 -4.93 -15.48 0.31
CA ARG A 84 -3.81 -15.03 1.18
C ARG A 84 -3.23 -13.67 0.80
N THR A 85 -3.73 -13.05 -0.25
CA THR A 85 -3.15 -11.82 -0.77
C THR A 85 -4.22 -10.81 -1.12
N ILE A 86 -3.93 -9.53 -0.88
CA ILE A 86 -4.63 -8.41 -1.47
C ILE A 86 -3.64 -7.55 -2.26
N THR A 87 -4.03 -7.10 -3.46
CA THR A 87 -3.20 -6.24 -4.31
C THR A 87 -3.93 -4.95 -4.62
N PHE A 88 -3.36 -3.84 -4.20
CA PHE A 88 -3.88 -2.50 -4.46
C PHE A 88 -3.17 -1.88 -5.65
N LYS A 89 -3.89 -1.11 -6.45
CA LYS A 89 -3.25 -0.07 -7.26
C LYS A 89 -2.95 1.12 -6.36
N VAL A 90 -1.74 1.66 -6.49
CA VAL A 90 -1.27 2.73 -5.63
C VAL A 90 -0.61 3.84 -6.42
N ARG A 91 -0.67 5.04 -5.85
CA ARG A 91 0.15 6.20 -6.19
C ARG A 91 1.21 6.41 -5.12
N HIS A 92 2.44 6.60 -5.54
CA HIS A 92 3.55 7.00 -4.68
C HIS A 92 4.07 8.36 -5.14
N ASP A 93 3.86 9.38 -4.31
CA ASP A 93 4.35 10.73 -4.56
C ASP A 93 5.82 10.82 -4.15
N PHE A 94 6.68 11.30 -5.06
CA PHE A 94 8.07 11.63 -4.75
C PHE A 94 8.09 13.07 -4.24
N GLY A 95 8.60 13.24 -3.02
CA GLY A 95 8.77 14.56 -2.39
C GLY A 95 10.06 15.24 -2.83
#